data_AF-A0A8E2HFR4-F1
#
_entry.id   AF-A0A8E2HFR4-F1
#
_cell.length_a   1.000
_cell.length_b   1.000
_cell.length_c   1.000
_cell.angle_alpha   90.00
_cell.angle_beta   90.00
_cell.angle_gamma   90.00
#
_symmetry.space_group_name_H-M   'P 1'
#
loop_
_entity.id
_entity.type
_entity.pdbx_description
1 polymer ?
#
loop_
_entity_poly.entity_id
_entity_poly.type
_entity_poly.pdbx_seq_one_letter_code
_entity_poly.pdbx_strand_id
1 'polypeptide(L)'
;MADWGIIALRWALFVSLGLLFGLTAFKRLSLGDDRPSDANVRHAVLLLIVAVSAAVLSVLGFAMQVSSMAGIPFAEVDRATVQSLLGDTALGLTLKVRLAALLAVIIMAVAAALWRLSSSAVQTLASGVALATLTWSGHGAATDGTVGWVHLAADILHLLAASTWIGALAGFLWMLFRAGSGQVDEARQTCRVLADFATVGSSLVVILLLTGLANAFFILRDGDPWAALAAPYGQLLALKMVLFVGMLGLAGVNRLRLTPALSAAVENGDPERALKPLRRSIVLEFGLGIGILVLVAWLGTLAPNTTPIAS
;
A
#
# COMPACT_ATOMS: atom_id res chain seq x y z
N MET A 1 -0.54 -26.17 8.21
CA MET A 1 0.62 -25.58 7.51
C MET A 1 0.14 -24.31 6.82
N ALA A 2 0.92 -23.23 6.83
CA ALA A 2 0.52 -21.99 6.15
C ALA A 2 0.40 -22.25 4.64
N ASP A 3 -0.73 -21.87 4.04
CA ASP A 3 -0.88 -21.86 2.59
C ASP A 3 -0.10 -20.66 2.03
N TRP A 4 1.16 -20.90 1.72
CA TRP A 4 2.07 -19.90 1.16
C TRP A 4 1.54 -19.27 -0.13
N GLY A 5 0.70 -19.99 -0.89
CA GLY A 5 0.05 -19.47 -2.09
C GLY A 5 -0.94 -18.35 -1.76
N ILE A 6 -1.80 -18.56 -0.76
CA ILE A 6 -2.75 -17.54 -0.29
C ILE A 6 -2.00 -16.32 0.26
N ILE A 7 -0.96 -16.53 1.07
CA ILE A 7 -0.16 -15.43 1.65
C ILE A 7 0.52 -14.62 0.54
N ALA A 8 1.15 -15.29 -0.43
CA ALA A 8 1.82 -14.63 -1.56
C ALA A 8 0.84 -13.83 -2.42
N LEU A 9 -0.35 -14.36 -2.69
CA LEU A 9 -1.38 -13.67 -3.46
C LEU A 9 -1.92 -12.44 -2.72
N ARG A 10 -2.20 -12.56 -1.42
CA ARG A 10 -2.62 -11.41 -0.58
C ARG A 10 -1.55 -10.34 -0.56
N TRP A 11 -0.28 -10.73 -0.38
CA TRP A 11 0.85 -9.81 -0.43
C TRP A 11 0.95 -9.11 -1.79
N ALA A 12 0.86 -9.85 -2.89
CA ALA A 12 0.92 -9.30 -4.24
C ALA A 12 -0.24 -8.31 -4.52
N LEU A 13 -1.43 -8.59 -3.99
CA LEU A 13 -2.57 -7.66 -4.04
C LEU A 13 -2.31 -6.37 -3.24
N PHE A 14 -1.84 -6.49 -2.00
CA PHE A 14 -1.47 -5.31 -1.19
C PHE A 14 -0.40 -4.46 -1.86
N VAL A 15 0.65 -5.10 -2.41
CA VAL A 15 1.73 -4.40 -3.11
C VAL A 15 1.23 -3.73 -4.38
N SER A 16 0.51 -4.45 -5.24
CA SER A 16 0.07 -3.90 -6.54
C SER A 16 -0.96 -2.77 -6.38
N LEU A 17 -2.00 -2.94 -5.56
CA LEU A 17 -3.01 -1.91 -5.32
C LEU A 17 -2.43 -0.74 -4.50
N GLY A 18 -1.61 -1.05 -3.50
CA GLY A 18 -0.94 -0.06 -2.65
C GLY A 18 0.04 0.80 -3.44
N LEU A 19 0.88 0.20 -4.29
CA LEU A 19 1.78 0.95 -5.18
C LEU A 19 1.00 1.75 -6.23
N LEU A 20 -0.08 1.20 -6.80
CA LEU A 20 -0.89 1.93 -7.78
C LEU A 20 -1.47 3.22 -7.19
N PHE A 21 -2.09 3.12 -6.02
CA PHE A 21 -2.60 4.28 -5.30
C PHE A 21 -1.48 5.20 -4.82
N GLY A 22 -0.45 4.62 -4.20
CA GLY A 22 0.65 5.39 -3.61
C GLY A 22 1.42 6.21 -4.64
N LEU A 23 1.69 5.67 -5.83
CA LEU A 23 2.40 6.37 -6.90
C LEU A 23 1.56 7.51 -7.49
N THR A 24 0.25 7.32 -7.66
CA THR A 24 -0.65 8.36 -8.17
C THR A 24 -0.84 9.47 -7.13
N ALA A 25 -1.01 9.10 -5.85
CA ALA A 25 -1.07 10.03 -4.72
C ALA A 25 0.24 10.84 -4.59
N PHE A 26 1.40 10.18 -4.66
CA PHE A 26 2.70 10.85 -4.62
C PHE A 26 2.87 11.86 -5.76
N LYS A 27 2.53 11.48 -7.00
CA LYS A 27 2.55 12.41 -8.14
C LYS A 27 1.66 13.63 -7.86
N ARG A 28 0.44 13.42 -7.36
CA ARG A 28 -0.51 14.49 -7.09
C ARG A 28 -0.07 15.43 -5.97
N LEU A 29 0.50 14.88 -4.90
CA LEU A 29 0.86 15.61 -3.68
C LEU A 29 2.22 16.30 -3.77
N SER A 30 3.16 15.73 -4.55
CA SER A 30 4.57 16.17 -4.51
C SER A 30 5.14 16.61 -5.86
N LEU A 31 4.54 16.20 -6.98
CA LEU A 31 5.01 16.61 -8.31
C LEU A 31 4.11 17.68 -8.95
N GLY A 32 2.81 17.73 -8.60
CA GLY A 32 1.90 18.86 -8.84
C GLY A 32 1.62 19.23 -10.30
N ASP A 33 2.31 18.63 -11.27
CA ASP A 33 2.29 19.04 -12.67
C ASP A 33 1.69 17.95 -13.57
N ASP A 34 0.50 18.22 -14.10
CA ASP A 34 -0.15 17.40 -15.13
C ASP A 34 0.27 17.85 -16.55
N ARG A 35 1.21 18.80 -16.68
CA ARG A 35 1.74 19.21 -17.99
C ARG A 35 2.35 18.03 -18.75
N PRO A 36 2.11 17.93 -20.07
CA PRO A 36 2.67 16.84 -20.88
C PRO A 36 4.20 16.80 -20.81
N SER A 37 4.77 15.65 -20.42
CA SER A 37 6.21 15.41 -20.41
C SER A 37 6.51 13.94 -20.72
N ASP A 38 7.71 13.64 -21.22
CA ASP A 38 8.10 12.25 -21.49
C ASP A 38 8.22 11.41 -20.21
N ALA A 39 8.45 12.07 -19.07
CA ALA A 39 8.37 11.43 -17.75
C ALA A 39 6.95 10.96 -17.43
N ASN A 40 5.92 11.70 -17.87
CA ASN A 40 4.52 11.32 -17.69
C ASN A 40 4.13 10.09 -18.51
N VAL A 41 4.69 9.90 -19.71
CA VAL A 41 4.45 8.70 -20.53
C VAL A 41 5.02 7.45 -19.85
N ARG A 42 6.27 7.52 -19.37
CA ARG A 42 6.90 6.39 -18.63
C ARG A 42 6.14 6.04 -17.36
N HIS A 43 5.71 7.06 -16.61
CA HIS A 43 4.89 6.87 -15.43
C HIS A 43 3.54 6.23 -15.79
N ALA A 44 2.91 6.65 -16.89
CA ALA A 44 1.67 6.05 -17.36
C ALA A 44 1.83 4.57 -17.75
N VAL A 45 2.92 4.20 -18.42
CA VAL A 45 3.22 2.79 -18.75
C VAL A 45 3.44 1.96 -17.48
N LEU A 46 4.14 2.49 -16.48
CA LEU A 46 4.29 1.83 -15.19
C LEU A 46 2.92 1.59 -14.52
N LEU A 47 2.09 2.64 -14.43
CA LEU A 47 0.75 2.52 -13.85
C LEU A 47 -0.11 1.50 -14.61
N LEU A 48 -0.01 1.46 -15.93
CA LEU A 48 -0.71 0.48 -16.77
C LEU A 48 -0.28 -0.95 -16.41
N ILE A 49 1.01 -1.22 -16.34
CA ILE A 49 1.54 -2.56 -15.97
C ILE A 49 1.06 -2.96 -14.58
N VAL A 50 1.15 -2.05 -13.60
CA VAL A 50 0.73 -2.32 -12.21
C VAL A 50 -0.79 -2.53 -12.14
N ALA A 51 -1.59 -1.72 -12.85
CA ALA A 51 -3.06 -1.83 -12.85
C ALA A 51 -3.55 -3.13 -13.51
N VAL A 52 -2.96 -3.53 -14.65
CA VAL A 52 -3.27 -4.81 -15.31
C VAL A 52 -2.88 -5.97 -14.41
N SER A 53 -1.70 -5.92 -13.79
CA SER A 53 -1.26 -6.94 -12.83
C SER A 53 -2.21 -7.04 -11.63
N ALA A 54 -2.63 -5.90 -11.07
CA ALA A 54 -3.60 -5.84 -9.98
C ALA A 54 -4.97 -6.42 -10.37
N ALA A 55 -5.43 -6.19 -11.60
CA ALA A 55 -6.69 -6.73 -12.11
C ALA A 55 -6.63 -8.27 -12.22
N VAL A 56 -5.55 -8.81 -12.79
CA VAL A 56 -5.31 -10.25 -12.88
C VAL A 56 -5.25 -10.87 -11.49
N LEU A 57 -4.45 -10.30 -10.58
CA LEU A 57 -4.35 -10.76 -9.19
C LEU A 57 -5.69 -10.68 -8.45
N SER A 58 -6.55 -9.71 -8.77
CA SER A 58 -7.86 -9.56 -8.12
C SER A 58 -8.83 -10.66 -8.56
N VAL A 59 -8.82 -11.03 -9.84
CA VAL A 59 -9.62 -12.16 -10.36
C VAL A 59 -9.11 -13.48 -9.77
N LEU A 60 -7.79 -13.69 -9.74
CA LEU A 60 -7.18 -14.88 -9.12
C LEU A 60 -7.52 -14.95 -7.62
N GLY A 61 -7.42 -13.83 -6.90
CA GLY A 61 -7.75 -13.73 -5.48
C GLY A 61 -9.20 -14.08 -5.19
N PHE A 62 -10.13 -13.57 -6.01
CA PHE A 62 -11.54 -13.94 -5.90
C PHE A 62 -11.76 -15.44 -6.15
N ALA A 63 -11.18 -16.00 -7.21
CA ALA A 63 -11.36 -17.41 -7.54
C ALA A 63 -10.76 -18.35 -6.47
N MET A 64 -9.61 -17.99 -5.88
CA MET A 64 -9.06 -18.72 -4.72
C MET A 64 -9.96 -18.59 -3.49
N GLN A 65 -10.55 -17.43 -3.25
CA GLN A 65 -11.49 -17.24 -2.14
C GLN A 65 -12.77 -18.05 -2.33
N VAL A 66 -13.31 -18.11 -3.55
CA VAL A 66 -14.43 -18.98 -3.91
C VAL A 66 -14.11 -20.45 -3.61
N SER A 67 -12.96 -20.95 -4.08
CA SER A 67 -12.50 -22.32 -3.80
C SER A 67 -12.40 -22.58 -2.30
N SER A 68 -11.83 -21.65 -1.53
CA SER A 68 -11.71 -21.77 -0.08
C SER A 68 -13.07 -21.77 0.64
N MET A 69 -14.04 -20.99 0.18
CA MET A 69 -15.39 -20.93 0.78
C MET A 69 -16.23 -22.16 0.43
N ALA A 70 -16.09 -22.67 -0.80
CA ALA A 70 -16.80 -23.86 -1.27
C ALA A 70 -16.17 -25.17 -0.76
N GLY A 71 -14.95 -25.12 -0.20
CA GLY A 71 -14.26 -26.29 0.34
C GLY A 71 -13.81 -27.30 -0.74
N ILE A 72 -13.78 -26.88 -2.00
CA ILE A 72 -13.41 -27.72 -3.16
C ILE A 72 -12.13 -27.21 -3.81
N PRO A 73 -11.33 -28.10 -4.45
CA PRO A 73 -10.14 -27.70 -5.18
C PRO A 73 -10.44 -26.66 -6.27
N PHE A 74 -9.50 -25.74 -6.51
CA PHE A 74 -9.65 -24.67 -7.52
C PHE A 74 -10.06 -25.20 -8.91
N ALA A 75 -9.56 -26.38 -9.31
CA ALA A 75 -9.87 -26.99 -10.60
C ALA A 75 -11.32 -27.51 -10.72
N GLU A 76 -12.01 -27.70 -9.59
CA GLU A 76 -13.37 -28.25 -9.53
C GLU A 76 -14.44 -27.16 -9.34
N VAL A 77 -14.03 -25.89 -9.19
CA VAL A 77 -14.94 -24.76 -9.08
C VAL A 77 -15.70 -24.58 -10.39
N ASP A 78 -17.00 -24.83 -10.37
CA ASP A 78 -17.86 -24.70 -11.54
C ASP A 78 -18.29 -23.25 -11.81
N ARG A 79 -18.78 -22.99 -13.03
CA ARG A 79 -19.21 -21.66 -13.45
C ARG A 79 -20.40 -21.16 -12.63
N ALA A 80 -21.29 -22.06 -12.19
CA ALA A 80 -22.49 -21.69 -11.45
C ALA A 80 -22.14 -21.15 -10.05
N THR A 81 -21.21 -21.79 -9.34
CA THR A 81 -20.72 -21.33 -8.04
C THR A 81 -20.06 -19.95 -8.15
N VAL A 82 -19.21 -19.75 -9.18
CA VAL A 82 -18.60 -18.44 -9.44
C VAL A 82 -19.66 -17.37 -9.72
N GLN A 83 -20.68 -17.68 -10.53
CA GLN A 83 -21.73 -16.73 -10.88
C GLN A 83 -22.59 -16.35 -9.67
N SER A 84 -22.99 -17.33 -8.84
CA SER A 84 -23.74 -17.05 -7.62
C SER A 84 -22.93 -16.20 -6.65
N LEU A 85 -21.67 -16.57 -6.37
CA LEU A 85 -20.83 -15.78 -5.47
C LEU A 85 -20.52 -14.38 -6.03
N LEU A 86 -20.38 -14.24 -7.35
CA LEU A 86 -20.19 -12.94 -8.00
C LEU A 86 -21.46 -12.08 -7.99
N GLY A 87 -22.64 -12.70 -8.07
CA GLY A 87 -23.95 -12.03 -8.12
C GLY A 87 -24.45 -11.60 -6.74
N ASP A 88 -24.40 -12.52 -5.79
CA ASP A 88 -25.24 -12.49 -4.60
C ASP A 88 -24.47 -12.15 -3.31
N THR A 89 -23.14 -11.96 -3.40
CA THR A 89 -22.31 -11.70 -2.22
C THR A 89 -21.66 -10.31 -2.24
N ALA A 90 -21.39 -9.80 -1.04
CA ALA A 90 -20.57 -8.60 -0.86
C ALA A 90 -19.17 -8.76 -1.49
N LEU A 91 -18.60 -9.97 -1.46
CA LEU A 91 -17.32 -10.27 -2.12
C LEU A 91 -17.41 -10.05 -3.64
N GLY A 92 -18.49 -10.52 -4.27
CA GLY A 92 -18.75 -10.29 -5.70
C GLY A 92 -18.86 -8.81 -6.04
N LEU A 93 -19.58 -8.02 -5.22
CA LEU A 93 -19.68 -6.57 -5.41
C LEU A 93 -18.32 -5.88 -5.27
N THR A 94 -17.52 -6.23 -4.26
CA THR A 94 -16.19 -5.64 -4.05
C THR A 94 -15.25 -5.89 -5.22
N LEU A 95 -15.29 -7.09 -5.82
CA LEU A 95 -14.53 -7.39 -7.02
C LEU A 95 -14.99 -6.53 -8.20
N LYS A 96 -16.30 -6.42 -8.45
CA LYS A 96 -16.84 -5.61 -9.56
C LYS A 96 -16.42 -4.14 -9.43
N VAL A 97 -16.56 -3.56 -8.23
CA VAL A 97 -16.14 -2.17 -7.95
C VAL A 97 -14.63 -2.02 -8.16
N ARG A 98 -13.82 -2.95 -7.66
CA ARG A 98 -12.37 -2.93 -7.85
C ARG A 98 -11.98 -3.00 -9.32
N LEU A 99 -12.56 -3.90 -10.09
CA LEU A 99 -12.26 -4.07 -11.51
C LEU A 99 -12.72 -2.86 -12.33
N ALA A 100 -13.87 -2.26 -12.03
CA ALA A 100 -14.32 -1.02 -12.66
C ALA A 100 -13.36 0.15 -12.37
N ALA A 101 -12.91 0.27 -11.13
CA ALA A 101 -11.94 1.28 -10.73
C ALA A 101 -10.56 1.07 -11.40
N LEU A 102 -10.08 -0.17 -11.47
CA LEU A 102 -8.84 -0.51 -12.19
C LEU A 102 -8.96 -0.25 -13.70
N LEU A 103 -10.11 -0.57 -14.31
CA LEU A 103 -10.38 -0.26 -15.71
C LEU A 103 -10.31 1.25 -15.97
N ALA A 104 -10.86 2.07 -15.09
CA ALA A 104 -10.74 3.53 -15.19
C ALA A 104 -9.27 3.97 -15.13
N VAL A 105 -8.46 3.40 -14.24
CA VAL A 105 -7.01 3.69 -14.18
C VAL A 105 -6.30 3.26 -15.47
N ILE A 106 -6.62 2.09 -16.01
CA ILE A 106 -6.06 1.57 -17.27
C ILE A 106 -6.38 2.50 -18.43
N ILE A 107 -7.65 2.90 -18.60
CA ILE A 107 -8.08 3.82 -19.65
C ILE A 107 -7.32 5.15 -19.54
N MET A 108 -7.21 5.70 -18.33
CA MET A 108 -6.49 6.94 -18.08
C MET A 108 -4.97 6.82 -18.33
N ALA A 109 -4.37 5.67 -18.01
CA ALA A 109 -2.96 5.41 -18.29
C ALA A 109 -2.69 5.31 -19.80
N VAL A 110 -3.57 4.62 -20.54
CA VAL A 110 -3.51 4.56 -22.01
C VAL A 110 -3.71 5.94 -22.63
N ALA A 111 -4.70 6.71 -22.17
CA ALA A 111 -4.94 8.07 -22.63
C ALA A 111 -3.74 9.01 -22.36
N ALA A 112 -3.09 8.87 -21.20
CA ALA A 112 -1.88 9.62 -20.87
C ALA A 112 -0.68 9.20 -21.75
N ALA A 113 -0.55 7.91 -22.09
CA ALA A 113 0.53 7.42 -22.92
C ALA A 113 0.37 7.78 -24.42
N LEU A 114 -0.86 7.69 -24.95
CA LEU A 114 -1.14 7.90 -26.38
C LEU A 114 -1.48 9.35 -26.72
N TRP A 115 -2.25 10.03 -25.87
CA TRP A 115 -2.80 11.36 -26.15
C TRP A 115 -2.31 12.43 -25.18
N ARG A 116 -1.43 12.08 -24.23
CA ARG A 116 -0.89 13.00 -23.21
C ARG A 116 -1.98 13.65 -22.34
N LEU A 117 -3.16 13.04 -22.26
CA LEU A 117 -4.27 13.44 -21.38
C LEU A 117 -4.13 12.72 -20.03
N SER A 118 -3.61 13.42 -19.02
CA SER A 118 -3.42 12.87 -17.68
C SER A 118 -4.17 13.72 -16.66
N SER A 119 -4.95 13.07 -15.79
CA SER A 119 -5.47 13.68 -14.57
C SER A 119 -4.99 12.86 -13.38
N SER A 120 -3.99 13.39 -12.67
CA SER A 120 -3.45 12.76 -11.46
C SER A 120 -4.53 12.59 -10.38
N ALA A 121 -5.49 13.53 -10.29
CA ALA A 121 -6.60 13.48 -9.35
C ALA A 121 -7.55 12.29 -9.61
N VAL A 122 -7.96 12.09 -10.87
CA VAL A 122 -8.85 10.97 -11.24
C VAL A 122 -8.14 9.63 -11.04
N GLN A 123 -6.85 9.54 -11.41
CA GLN A 123 -6.07 8.33 -11.20
C GLN A 123 -5.91 7.99 -9.70
N THR A 124 -5.68 9.00 -8.85
CA THR A 124 -5.59 8.84 -7.39
C THR A 124 -6.93 8.39 -6.80
N LEU A 125 -8.04 9.00 -7.23
CA LEU A 125 -9.36 8.63 -6.75
C LEU A 125 -9.73 7.20 -7.16
N ALA A 126 -9.56 6.84 -8.44
CA ALA A 126 -9.91 5.52 -8.94
C ALA A 126 -9.04 4.42 -8.31
N SER A 127 -7.72 4.62 -8.21
CA SER A 127 -6.85 3.67 -7.52
C SER A 127 -7.14 3.60 -6.01
N GLY A 128 -7.54 4.71 -5.38
CA GLY A 128 -7.97 4.76 -3.98
C GLY A 128 -9.24 3.96 -3.73
N VAL A 129 -10.23 4.04 -4.62
CA VAL A 129 -11.44 3.20 -4.59
C VAL A 129 -11.06 1.72 -4.72
N ALA A 130 -10.20 1.37 -5.69
CA ALA A 130 -9.73 0.00 -5.88
C ALA A 130 -9.03 -0.54 -4.61
N LEU A 131 -8.18 0.26 -3.98
CA LEU A 131 -7.47 -0.08 -2.75
C LEU A 131 -8.43 -0.24 -1.56
N ALA A 132 -9.38 0.68 -1.40
CA ALA A 132 -10.37 0.65 -0.31
C ALA A 132 -11.23 -0.63 -0.33
N THR A 133 -11.47 -1.23 -1.50
CA THR A 133 -12.18 -2.51 -1.56
C THR A 133 -11.48 -3.68 -0.83
N LEU A 134 -10.19 -3.56 -0.47
CA LEU A 134 -9.50 -4.58 0.32
C LEU A 134 -9.97 -4.64 1.79
N THR A 135 -10.49 -3.54 2.33
CA THR A 135 -10.92 -3.49 3.74
C THR A 135 -12.29 -4.15 3.95
N TRP A 136 -13.07 -4.27 2.88
CA TRP A 136 -14.38 -4.89 2.89
C TRP A 136 -14.38 -6.40 3.13
N SER A 137 -13.23 -7.06 2.94
CA SER A 137 -13.02 -8.45 3.32
C SER A 137 -12.31 -8.60 4.68
N GLY A 138 -12.14 -7.48 5.42
CA GLY A 138 -11.49 -7.40 6.73
C GLY A 138 -12.46 -7.35 7.91
N HIS A 139 -11.91 -7.17 9.12
CA HIS A 139 -12.64 -7.31 10.38
C HIS A 139 -13.70 -6.21 10.59
N GLY A 140 -13.46 -5.00 10.07
CA GLY A 140 -14.41 -3.89 10.16
C GLY A 140 -15.71 -4.12 9.40
N ALA A 141 -15.71 -4.89 8.30
CA ALA A 141 -16.92 -5.24 7.57
C ALA A 141 -17.72 -6.39 8.23
N ALA A 142 -17.09 -7.11 9.17
CA ALA A 142 -17.70 -8.24 9.89
C ALA A 142 -18.32 -7.84 11.24
N THR A 143 -18.15 -6.58 11.68
CA THR A 143 -18.74 -6.08 12.92
C THR A 143 -20.00 -5.27 12.61
N ASP A 144 -21.15 -5.67 13.17
CA ASP A 144 -22.40 -4.96 12.97
C ASP A 144 -22.47 -3.63 13.76
N GLY A 145 -23.21 -2.66 13.24
CA GLY A 145 -23.51 -1.38 13.91
C GLY A 145 -22.54 -0.23 13.62
N THR A 146 -22.70 0.89 14.33
CA THR A 146 -21.90 2.13 14.13
C THR A 146 -20.42 1.93 14.39
N VAL A 147 -20.06 1.01 15.30
CA VAL A 147 -18.67 0.65 15.61
C VAL A 147 -17.97 0.00 14.42
N GLY A 148 -18.68 -0.85 13.66
CA GLY A 148 -18.15 -1.46 12.44
C GLY A 148 -17.78 -0.44 11.37
N TRP A 149 -18.65 0.56 11.14
CA TRP A 149 -18.37 1.64 10.18
C TRP A 149 -17.16 2.50 10.56
N VAL A 150 -16.97 2.78 11.86
CA VAL A 150 -15.79 3.52 12.35
C VAL A 150 -14.52 2.69 12.15
N HIS A 151 -14.56 1.39 12.45
CA HIS A 151 -13.42 0.50 12.24
C HIS A 151 -13.07 0.38 10.75
N LEU A 152 -14.08 0.21 9.88
CA LEU A 152 -13.89 0.17 8.43
C LEU A 152 -13.28 1.46 7.89
N ALA A 153 -13.74 2.62 8.38
CA ALA A 153 -13.18 3.91 8.00
C ALA A 153 -11.71 4.05 8.47
N ALA A 154 -11.40 3.59 9.68
CA ALA A 154 -10.03 3.56 10.20
C ALA A 154 -9.13 2.66 9.36
N ASP A 155 -9.60 1.48 8.96
CA ASP A 155 -8.89 0.55 8.07
C ASP A 155 -8.62 1.16 6.69
N ILE A 156 -9.63 1.80 6.08
CA ILE A 156 -9.47 2.47 4.78
C ILE A 156 -8.43 3.58 4.91
N LEU A 157 -8.54 4.42 5.95
CA LEU A 157 -7.64 5.53 6.17
C LEU A 157 -6.21 5.05 6.46
N HIS A 158 -6.04 3.99 7.25
CA HIS A 158 -4.75 3.34 7.50
C HIS A 158 -4.12 2.84 6.20
N LEU A 159 -4.91 2.14 5.37
CA LEU A 159 -4.44 1.56 4.12
C LEU A 159 -4.06 2.62 3.09
N LEU A 160 -4.86 3.68 2.96
CA LEU A 160 -4.53 4.84 2.11
C LEU A 160 -3.26 5.52 2.62
N ALA A 161 -3.13 5.76 3.92
CA ALA A 161 -1.94 6.41 4.47
C ALA A 161 -0.66 5.57 4.29
N ALA A 162 -0.73 4.26 4.57
CA ALA A 162 0.39 3.33 4.40
C ALA A 162 0.79 3.24 2.93
N SER A 163 -0.19 3.14 2.03
CA SER A 163 0.06 3.06 0.59
C SER A 163 0.63 4.36 0.04
N THR A 164 0.17 5.52 0.51
CA THR A 164 0.76 6.82 0.15
C THR A 164 2.23 6.90 0.56
N TRP A 165 2.57 6.43 1.76
CA TRP A 165 3.96 6.41 2.22
C TRP A 165 4.82 5.46 1.38
N ILE A 166 4.42 4.20 1.21
CA ILE A 166 5.17 3.22 0.42
C ILE A 166 5.31 3.68 -1.04
N GLY A 167 4.26 4.24 -1.63
CA GLY A 167 4.29 4.79 -2.98
C GLY A 167 5.18 6.03 -3.10
N ALA A 168 5.22 6.88 -2.09
CA ALA A 168 6.16 8.00 -2.05
C ALA A 168 7.62 7.51 -1.99
N LEU A 169 7.92 6.49 -1.19
CA LEU A 169 9.24 5.86 -1.18
C LEU A 169 9.59 5.27 -2.55
N ALA A 170 8.67 4.55 -3.19
CA ALA A 170 8.87 4.06 -4.56
C ALA A 170 9.12 5.20 -5.56
N GLY A 171 8.39 6.31 -5.44
CA GLY A 171 8.58 7.53 -6.23
C GLY A 171 9.95 8.17 -6.01
N PHE A 172 10.39 8.30 -4.75
CA PHE A 172 11.72 8.79 -4.41
C PHE A 172 12.83 7.87 -4.91
N LEU A 173 12.67 6.54 -4.79
CA LEU A 173 13.63 5.58 -5.36
C LEU A 173 13.70 5.71 -6.87
N TRP A 174 12.55 5.86 -7.55
CA TRP A 174 12.52 6.11 -8.99
C TRP A 174 13.29 7.38 -9.35
N MET A 175 13.05 8.50 -8.65
CA MET A 175 13.77 9.77 -8.90
C MET A 175 15.27 9.63 -8.62
N LEU A 176 15.63 9.00 -7.50
CA LEU A 176 17.01 8.85 -7.06
C LEU A 176 17.81 7.91 -7.95
N PHE A 177 17.23 6.81 -8.45
CA PHE A 177 17.94 5.85 -9.30
C PHE A 177 17.88 6.20 -10.79
N ARG A 178 16.91 7.01 -11.22
CA ARG A 178 16.91 7.58 -12.57
C ARG A 178 18.00 8.63 -12.74
N ALA A 179 18.36 9.34 -11.67
CA ALA A 179 19.42 10.33 -11.70
C ALA A 179 20.75 9.68 -12.12
N GLY A 180 21.14 9.93 -13.37
CA GLY A 180 22.49 9.70 -13.82
C GLY A 180 23.41 10.53 -12.94
N SER A 181 24.31 9.85 -12.24
CA SER A 181 25.42 10.39 -11.45
C SER A 181 25.85 11.80 -11.89
N GLY A 182 25.54 12.82 -11.09
CA GLY A 182 26.25 14.11 -11.12
C GLY A 182 25.47 15.38 -11.49
N GLN A 183 24.20 15.31 -11.94
CA GLN A 183 23.50 16.54 -12.32
C GLN A 183 22.88 17.27 -11.11
N VAL A 184 23.42 18.44 -10.80
CA VAL A 184 23.01 19.32 -9.68
C VAL A 184 21.52 19.66 -9.74
N ASP A 185 20.96 19.83 -10.94
CA ASP A 185 19.54 20.20 -11.13
C ASP A 185 18.56 19.10 -10.72
N GLU A 186 18.87 17.83 -11.00
CA GLU A 186 18.04 16.68 -10.61
C GLU A 186 18.10 16.45 -9.10
N ALA A 187 19.28 16.60 -8.50
CA ALA A 187 19.46 16.54 -7.05
C ALA A 187 18.69 17.68 -6.36
N ARG A 188 18.72 18.90 -6.94
CA ARG A 188 17.95 20.05 -6.46
C ARG A 188 16.44 19.81 -6.57
N GLN A 189 15.97 19.20 -7.65
CA GLN A 189 14.56 18.79 -7.77
C GLN A 189 14.18 17.78 -6.68
N THR A 190 15.03 16.79 -6.43
CA THR A 190 14.79 15.78 -5.40
C THR A 190 14.74 16.40 -4.00
N CYS A 191 15.62 17.36 -3.68
CA CYS A 191 15.57 18.13 -2.43
C CYS A 191 14.22 18.85 -2.24
N ARG A 192 13.74 19.54 -3.28
CA ARG A 192 12.46 20.26 -3.22
C ARG A 192 11.31 19.30 -2.94
N VAL A 193 11.22 18.20 -3.68
CA VAL A 193 10.16 17.21 -3.52
C VAL A 193 10.22 16.53 -2.13
N LEU A 194 11.42 16.24 -1.60
CA LEU A 194 11.61 15.74 -0.23
C LEU A 194 11.14 16.74 0.83
N ALA A 195 11.44 18.03 0.65
CA ALA A 195 11.02 19.08 1.57
C ALA A 195 9.50 19.28 1.55
N ASP A 196 8.89 19.33 0.37
CA ASP A 196 7.44 19.47 0.19
C ASP A 196 6.69 18.26 0.78
N PHE A 197 7.24 17.06 0.60
CA PHE A 197 6.66 15.84 1.16
C PHE A 197 6.81 15.76 2.69
N ALA A 198 7.71 16.51 3.33
CA ALA A 198 7.94 16.38 4.78
C ALA A 198 6.69 16.65 5.63
N THR A 199 5.85 17.63 5.22
CA THR A 199 4.58 17.93 5.88
C THR A 199 3.56 16.81 5.65
N VAL A 200 3.43 16.34 4.42
CA VAL A 200 2.55 15.21 4.05
C VAL A 200 2.95 13.96 4.83
N GLY A 201 4.24 13.60 4.82
CA GLY A 201 4.78 12.45 5.53
C GLY A 201 4.51 12.51 7.04
N SER A 202 4.64 13.68 7.67
CA SER A 202 4.32 13.86 9.09
C SER A 202 2.83 13.60 9.38
N SER A 203 1.94 14.09 8.51
CA SER A 203 0.49 13.81 8.61
C SER A 203 0.18 12.32 8.42
N LEU A 204 0.85 11.65 7.47
CA LEU A 204 0.70 10.21 7.25
C LEU A 204 1.11 9.40 8.50
N VAL A 205 2.21 9.78 9.16
CA VAL A 205 2.66 9.16 10.43
C VAL A 205 1.58 9.28 11.50
N VAL A 206 1.03 10.48 11.70
CA VAL A 206 -0.03 10.70 12.71
C VAL A 206 -1.26 9.86 12.39
N ILE A 207 -1.70 9.84 11.14
CA ILE A 207 -2.85 9.03 10.70
C ILE A 207 -2.59 7.54 10.98
N LEU A 208 -1.42 7.02 10.63
CA LEU A 208 -1.06 5.62 10.84
C LEU A 208 -0.97 5.24 12.32
N LEU A 209 -0.46 6.14 13.16
CA LEU A 209 -0.42 5.94 14.61
C LEU A 209 -1.83 5.88 15.20
N LEU A 210 -2.69 6.84 14.86
CA LEU A 210 -4.06 6.90 15.39
C LEU A 210 -4.90 5.71 14.93
N THR A 211 -4.88 5.40 13.64
CA THR A 211 -5.62 4.27 13.07
C THR A 211 -5.04 2.93 13.50
N GLY A 212 -3.71 2.81 13.61
CA GLY A 212 -3.05 1.61 14.10
C GLY A 212 -3.35 1.33 15.57
N LEU A 213 -3.39 2.37 16.41
CA LEU A 213 -3.77 2.25 17.82
C LEU A 213 -5.26 1.87 17.97
N ALA A 214 -6.14 2.46 17.15
CA ALA A 214 -7.55 2.09 17.11
C ALA A 214 -7.71 0.61 16.76
N ASN A 215 -7.02 0.12 15.72
CA ASN A 215 -7.07 -1.29 15.33
C ASN A 215 -6.53 -2.20 16.44
N ALA A 216 -5.39 -1.86 17.05
CA ALA A 216 -4.82 -2.62 18.16
C ALA A 216 -5.79 -2.69 19.36
N PHE A 217 -6.45 -1.58 19.68
CA PHE A 217 -7.45 -1.52 20.74
C PHE A 217 -8.63 -2.46 20.45
N PHE A 218 -9.19 -2.42 19.24
CA PHE A 218 -10.31 -3.30 18.88
C PHE A 218 -9.94 -4.78 18.89
N ILE A 219 -8.72 -5.13 18.52
CA ILE A 219 -8.25 -6.52 18.51
C ILE A 219 -8.00 -7.04 19.93
N LEU A 220 -7.41 -6.21 20.81
CA LEU A 220 -6.96 -6.63 22.15
C LEU A 220 -8.00 -6.38 23.26
N ARG A 221 -9.16 -5.80 22.94
CA ARG A 221 -10.14 -5.34 23.95
C ARG A 221 -10.64 -6.46 24.86
N ASP A 222 -10.93 -7.62 24.29
CA ASP A 222 -11.72 -8.66 24.95
C ASP A 222 -10.86 -9.85 25.46
N GLY A 223 -9.54 -9.71 25.57
CA GLY A 223 -8.62 -10.80 25.97
C GLY A 223 -7.45 -10.37 26.87
N ASP A 224 -6.71 -11.36 27.40
CA ASP A 224 -5.47 -11.12 28.16
C ASP A 224 -4.34 -10.66 27.22
N PRO A 225 -3.80 -9.43 27.39
CA PRO A 225 -2.73 -8.91 26.54
C PRO A 225 -1.48 -9.79 26.50
N TRP A 226 -1.16 -10.48 27.60
CA TRP A 226 0.04 -11.31 27.68
C TRP A 226 -0.14 -12.63 26.92
N ALA A 227 -1.31 -13.26 27.06
CA ALA A 227 -1.68 -14.42 26.26
C ALA A 227 -1.76 -14.08 24.76
N ALA A 228 -2.28 -12.91 24.41
CA ALA A 228 -2.35 -12.44 23.03
C ALA A 228 -0.96 -12.26 22.40
N LEU A 229 0.00 -11.70 23.14
CA LEU A 229 1.40 -11.56 22.71
C LEU A 229 2.12 -12.89 22.56
N ALA A 230 1.78 -13.89 23.38
CA ALA A 230 2.34 -15.23 23.26
C ALA A 230 1.83 -15.98 22.01
N ALA A 231 0.61 -15.67 21.55
CA ALA A 231 0.02 -16.29 20.37
C ALA A 231 0.75 -15.87 19.06
N PRO A 232 0.73 -16.73 18.00
CA PRO A 232 1.37 -16.41 16.72
C PRO A 232 0.91 -15.06 16.12
N TYR A 233 -0.38 -14.73 16.29
CA TYR A 233 -0.94 -13.46 15.87
C TYR A 233 -0.26 -12.26 16.56
N GLY A 234 -0.12 -12.30 17.89
CA GLY A 234 0.51 -11.22 18.65
C GLY A 234 2.00 -11.07 18.38
N GLN A 235 2.72 -12.19 18.14
CA GLN A 235 4.14 -12.14 17.76
C GLN A 235 4.36 -11.46 16.42
N LEU A 236 3.55 -11.81 15.40
CA LEU A 236 3.59 -11.16 14.08
C LEU A 236 3.21 -9.67 14.16
N LEU A 237 2.21 -9.33 15.00
CA LEU A 237 1.82 -7.95 15.26
C LEU A 237 2.95 -7.17 15.96
N ALA A 238 3.61 -7.74 16.96
CA ALA A 238 4.75 -7.14 17.64
C ALA A 238 5.91 -6.91 16.67
N LEU A 239 6.21 -7.89 15.81
CA LEU A 239 7.22 -7.73 14.76
C LEU A 239 6.84 -6.61 13.79
N LYS A 240 5.57 -6.49 13.39
CA LYS A 240 5.08 -5.38 12.56
C LYS A 240 5.33 -4.03 13.24
N MET A 241 5.13 -3.93 14.56
CA MET A 241 5.40 -2.70 15.32
C MET A 241 6.90 -2.38 15.37
N VAL A 242 7.76 -3.38 15.55
CA VAL A 242 9.22 -3.19 15.50
C VAL A 242 9.67 -2.67 14.13
N LEU A 243 9.18 -3.27 13.03
CA LEU A 243 9.49 -2.79 11.68
C LEU A 243 8.96 -1.37 11.47
N PHE A 244 7.77 -1.06 11.96
CA PHE A 244 7.18 0.28 11.85
C PHE A 244 8.00 1.33 12.61
N VAL A 245 8.41 1.05 13.84
CA VAL A 245 9.29 1.94 14.62
C VAL A 245 10.65 2.12 13.93
N GLY A 246 11.22 1.04 13.38
CA GLY A 246 12.43 1.13 12.56
C GLY A 246 12.25 2.05 11.35
N MET A 247 11.11 1.96 10.67
CA MET A 247 10.73 2.82 9.56
C MET A 247 10.60 4.28 10.00
N LEU A 248 9.97 4.56 11.15
CA LEU A 248 9.92 5.91 11.73
C LEU A 248 11.31 6.47 12.03
N GLY A 249 12.21 5.63 12.56
CA GLY A 249 13.60 6.00 12.84
C GLY A 249 14.35 6.40 11.57
N LEU A 250 14.24 5.59 10.51
CA LEU A 250 14.83 5.89 9.20
C LEU A 250 14.24 7.15 8.59
N ALA A 251 12.92 7.32 8.64
CA ALA A 251 12.23 8.53 8.16
C ALA A 251 12.69 9.79 8.93
N GLY A 252 12.90 9.67 10.25
CA GLY A 252 13.46 10.72 11.08
C GLY A 252 14.89 11.08 10.68
N VAL A 253 15.75 10.10 10.44
CA VAL A 253 17.12 10.31 9.93
C VAL A 253 17.10 10.95 8.54
N ASN A 254 16.20 10.51 7.66
CA ASN A 254 15.99 11.07 6.33
C ASN A 254 15.64 12.56 6.44
N ARG A 255 14.66 12.91 7.27
CA ARG A 255 14.18 14.29 7.44
C ARG A 255 15.18 15.21 8.12
N LEU A 256 15.80 14.75 9.21
CA LEU A 256 16.58 15.61 10.11
C LEU A 256 18.07 15.67 9.74
N ARG A 257 18.59 14.69 8.99
CA ARG A 257 20.03 14.61 8.68
C ARG A 257 20.29 14.50 7.20
N LEU A 258 19.68 13.54 6.50
CA LEU A 258 20.06 13.22 5.12
C LEU A 258 19.52 14.23 4.10
N THR A 259 18.28 14.70 4.25
CA THR A 259 17.71 15.75 3.38
C THR A 259 18.44 17.10 3.54
N PRO A 260 18.71 17.61 4.75
CA PRO A 260 19.54 18.81 4.92
C PRO A 260 20.97 18.64 4.37
N ALA A 261 21.59 17.48 4.59
CA ALA A 261 22.92 17.19 4.05
C ALA A 261 22.93 17.18 2.52
N LEU A 262 21.88 16.65 1.87
CA LEU A 262 21.73 16.72 0.42
C LEU A 262 21.57 18.16 -0.06
N SER A 263 20.77 18.98 0.63
CA SER A 263 20.62 20.41 0.30
C SER A 263 21.98 21.14 0.33
N ALA A 264 22.75 20.95 1.40
CA ALA A 264 24.08 21.54 1.51
C ALA A 264 25.06 21.00 0.45
N ALA A 265 25.00 19.71 0.12
CA ALA A 265 25.84 19.11 -0.92
C ALA A 265 25.51 19.63 -2.32
N VAL A 266 24.23 19.88 -2.60
CA VAL A 266 23.75 20.51 -3.84
C VAL A 266 24.23 21.95 -3.97
N GLU A 267 24.24 22.72 -2.88
CA GLU A 267 24.77 24.10 -2.86
C GLU A 267 26.28 24.14 -3.10
N ASN A 268 27.01 23.14 -2.59
CA ASN A 268 28.46 23.01 -2.77
C ASN A 268 28.88 22.35 -4.09
N GLY A 269 27.93 21.95 -4.95
CA GLY A 269 28.21 21.36 -6.27
C GLY A 269 28.68 19.90 -6.25
N ASP A 270 28.62 19.19 -5.12
CA ASP A 270 28.98 17.77 -4.99
C ASP A 270 27.84 16.95 -4.35
N PRO A 271 26.69 16.78 -5.04
CA PRO A 271 25.53 16.09 -4.50
C PRO A 271 25.75 14.58 -4.30
N GLU A 272 26.72 13.97 -5.01
CA GLU A 272 26.89 12.51 -5.02
C GLU A 272 27.23 11.94 -3.63
N ARG A 273 28.03 12.68 -2.85
CA ARG A 273 28.40 12.27 -1.48
C ARG A 273 27.19 12.11 -0.56
N ALA A 274 26.16 12.95 -0.73
CA ALA A 274 24.94 12.90 0.08
C ALA A 274 23.86 11.99 -0.51
N LEU A 275 23.89 11.71 -1.82
CA LEU A 275 22.91 10.83 -2.48
C LEU A 275 23.04 9.36 -2.05
N LYS A 276 24.27 8.85 -1.88
CA LYS A 276 24.48 7.44 -1.49
C LYS A 276 23.87 7.06 -0.14
N PRO A 277 24.09 7.80 0.97
CA PRO A 277 23.44 7.48 2.25
C PRO A 277 21.92 7.67 2.19
N LEU A 278 21.43 8.68 1.47
CA LEU A 278 19.98 8.89 1.28
C LEU A 278 19.33 7.73 0.54
N ARG A 279 19.91 7.28 -0.59
CA ARG A 279 19.44 6.11 -1.36
C ARG A 279 19.38 4.86 -0.47
N ARG A 280 20.43 4.59 0.31
CA ARG A 280 20.46 3.43 1.22
C ARG A 280 19.35 3.50 2.26
N SER A 281 19.17 4.66 2.88
CA SER A 281 18.14 4.84 3.90
C SER A 281 16.74 4.64 3.33
N ILE A 282 16.43 5.22 2.16
CA ILE A 282 15.12 5.05 1.50
C ILE A 282 14.91 3.60 1.03
N VAL A 283 15.95 2.92 0.53
CA VAL A 283 15.87 1.48 0.17
C VAL A 283 15.56 0.63 1.40
N LEU A 284 16.23 0.89 2.53
CA LEU A 284 15.97 0.19 3.78
C LEU A 284 14.55 0.47 4.28
N GLU A 285 14.12 1.73 4.26
CA GLU A 285 12.78 2.15 4.67
C GLU A 285 11.70 1.48 3.80
N PHE A 286 11.89 1.46 2.48
CA PHE A 286 11.01 0.76 1.54
C PHE A 286 11.00 -0.75 1.81
N GLY A 287 12.17 -1.36 2.05
CA GLY A 287 12.29 -2.77 2.40
C GLY A 287 11.53 -3.13 3.69
N LEU A 288 11.60 -2.28 4.73
CA LEU A 288 10.80 -2.44 5.94
C LEU A 288 9.30 -2.34 5.64
N GLY A 289 8.89 -1.39 4.80
CA GLY A 289 7.50 -1.26 4.34
C GLY A 289 7.00 -2.51 3.60
N ILE A 290 7.80 -3.07 2.68
CA ILE A 290 7.48 -4.33 2.01
C ILE A 290 7.41 -5.49 3.01
N GLY A 291 8.31 -5.55 3.99
CA GLY A 291 8.27 -6.52 5.08
C GLY A 291 6.98 -6.42 5.90
N ILE A 292 6.54 -5.21 6.24
CA ILE A 292 5.25 -4.97 6.90
C ILE A 292 4.08 -5.52 6.07
N LEU A 293 4.09 -5.34 4.75
CA LEU A 293 3.04 -5.90 3.88
C LEU A 293 3.05 -7.44 3.89
N VAL A 294 4.22 -8.09 3.98
CA VAL A 294 4.30 -9.56 4.15
C VAL A 294 3.65 -9.98 5.47
N LEU A 295 3.98 -9.29 6.56
CA LEU A 295 3.39 -9.57 7.87
C LEU A 295 1.88 -9.36 7.87
N VAL A 296 1.38 -8.30 7.22
CA VAL A 296 -0.06 -8.03 7.09
C VAL A 296 -0.76 -9.10 6.24
N ALA A 297 -0.14 -9.54 5.14
CA ALA A 297 -0.67 -10.63 4.33
C ALA A 297 -0.77 -11.94 5.12
N TRP A 298 0.23 -12.24 5.94
CA TRP A 298 0.25 -13.41 6.80
C TRP A 298 -0.77 -13.30 7.94
N LEU A 299 -0.80 -12.18 8.66
CA LEU A 299 -1.78 -11.90 9.72
C LEU A 299 -3.22 -12.08 9.22
N GLY A 300 -3.51 -11.70 7.98
CA GLY A 300 -4.82 -11.88 7.36
C GLY A 300 -5.26 -13.33 7.13
N THR A 301 -4.38 -14.31 7.35
CA THR A 301 -4.69 -15.76 7.31
C THR A 301 -4.88 -16.36 8.70
N LEU A 302 -4.61 -15.59 9.77
CA LEU A 302 -4.73 -16.03 11.14
C LEU A 302 -6.01 -15.46 11.76
N ALA A 303 -6.66 -16.26 12.61
CA ALA A 303 -7.74 -15.76 13.47
C ALA A 303 -7.12 -14.94 14.63
N PRO A 304 -7.68 -13.78 15.01
CA PRO A 304 -7.18 -12.99 16.14
C PRO A 304 -7.32 -13.72 17.48
N ASN A 305 -8.28 -14.64 17.57
CA ASN A 305 -8.67 -15.30 18.81
C ASN A 305 -8.54 -16.81 18.65
N THR A 306 -7.64 -17.44 19.41
CA THR A 306 -7.78 -18.85 19.76
C THR A 306 -8.38 -18.90 21.15
N THR A 307 -9.69 -18.70 21.29
CA THR A 307 -10.35 -19.21 22.49
C THR A 307 -10.19 -20.74 22.44
N PRO A 308 -9.62 -21.38 23.47
CA PRO A 308 -9.69 -22.82 23.56
C PRO A 308 -11.18 -23.17 23.57
N ILE A 309 -11.62 -23.99 22.63
CA ILE A 309 -12.91 -24.65 22.78
C ILE A 309 -12.76 -25.49 24.04
N ALA A 310 -13.39 -25.06 25.13
CA ALA A 310 -13.48 -25.85 26.34
C ALA A 310 -14.18 -27.15 25.96
N SER A 311 -13.43 -28.25 26.00
CA SER A 311 -13.94 -29.63 25.98
C SER A 311 -14.64 -29.95 27.29
#